data_AF-A0A2V5MIZ3-F1
#
_entry.id   AF-A0A2V5MIZ3-F1
#
_cell.length_a   1.000
_cell.length_b   1.000
_cell.length_c   1.000
_cell.angle_alpha   90.00
_cell.angle_beta   90.00
_cell.angle_gamma   90.00
#
_symmetry.space_group_name_H-M   'P 1'
#
loop_
_entity.id
_entity.type
_entity.pdbx_description
1 polymer ?
#
loop_
_entity_poly.entity_id
_entity_poly.type
_entity_poly.pdbx_seq_one_letter_code
_entity_poly.pdbx_strand_id
1 'polypeptide(L)'
;MAAGASPAPDRADLRPENIQDAVIRLAGNSQDGIQTAGAFLARLAGRSEHDVMTYMTIPATISGGPSIFQVRIGSGEVLSAGDEADFLVAFYQHSYQDHIGFLREGGVLLYDSDNVEPNLDDKRFVYVGVPITGLTIEALGGTAKDKGKNIFVLDLISKIFNLDAEKLKKLITEKFAGKNESVVNTALMAFQAGYAYPVGNVLTKHYRFEHIPRTSGRAQICMDGNQALAYGLIAAGVRYGAGYPITPWSSVMEVLRRELPKYGGIFVQAEDELASVSIALGCSYAGYLAVTGSAGPGISLKAEAIGWASMAEIPLIICNIQRGGPSTGLPTNVEQSDLHQAIFGSHGDSPRVVLAPSSVEDCFYIAIEAARIARKYSTPVFILSDTSLATRIEAFDEPDLPKLMQNPKPDLTPRETFKPYPIDQITQHVPPGTRILDGKYPLLAGLEHDEMGHPTGSPKLHMAMTAKRRNKLRKLAEELPVPEVYGDQEGDTLMVGWGSTYGPIHDAAKMARENGEKVGALHLRHLHPLPNGLEKIWPKFKRIVTVEMNDQGVYGYGQLATILRARYCEAKIQSFTKTDGLTFRVKEILDGVFRGRSFAARHIPRDGTAVVHTDTAPESVRSTREVVPQGVG
;
A
#
# COMPACT_ATOMS: atom_id res chain seq x y z
N MET A 1 -2.08 -47.78 38.61
CA MET A 1 -0.84 -47.05 38.31
C MET A 1 -0.28 -47.56 37.00
N ALA A 2 -0.48 -46.81 35.92
CA ALA A 2 0.25 -46.97 34.67
C ALA A 2 0.27 -45.56 34.04
N ALA A 3 1.34 -44.82 34.33
CA ALA A 3 1.60 -43.53 33.72
C ALA A 3 2.01 -43.79 32.27
N GLY A 4 1.15 -43.40 31.32
CA GLY A 4 1.52 -43.34 29.91
C GLY A 4 2.50 -42.20 29.71
N ALA A 5 3.77 -42.54 29.45
CA ALA A 5 4.80 -41.58 29.11
C ALA A 5 4.40 -40.85 27.82
N SER A 6 4.26 -39.52 27.89
CA SER A 6 4.21 -38.68 26.70
C SER A 6 5.59 -38.72 26.02
N PRO A 7 5.66 -38.85 24.68
CA PRO A 7 6.93 -38.77 23.99
C PRO A 7 7.51 -37.35 24.15
N ALA A 8 8.74 -37.27 24.65
CA ALA A 8 9.47 -36.02 24.75
C ALA A 8 9.70 -35.43 23.34
N PRO A 9 9.34 -34.17 23.08
CA PRO A 9 9.62 -33.55 21.80
C PRO A 9 11.08 -33.08 21.77
N ASP A 10 11.96 -33.88 21.17
CA ASP A 10 13.38 -33.56 20.90
C ASP A 10 13.60 -32.35 19.96
N ARG A 11 12.58 -31.52 19.75
CA ARG A 11 12.61 -30.31 18.90
C ARG A 11 11.84 -29.12 19.47
N ALA A 12 11.41 -29.17 20.73
CA ALA A 12 10.60 -28.10 21.30
C ALA A 12 11.44 -26.82 21.52
N ASP A 13 11.30 -25.92 20.55
CA ASP A 13 11.54 -24.49 20.67
C ASP A 13 13.01 -24.01 20.57
N LEU A 14 13.54 -24.07 19.34
CA LEU A 14 14.87 -23.52 18.98
C LEU A 14 14.95 -22.00 19.03
N ARG A 15 13.83 -21.29 19.19
CA ARG A 15 13.88 -19.82 19.18
C ARG A 15 14.33 -19.27 20.52
N PRO A 16 15.11 -18.16 20.51
CA PRO A 16 15.36 -17.40 21.71
C PRO A 16 14.06 -16.78 22.25
N GLU A 17 13.99 -16.55 23.56
CA GLU A 17 12.87 -15.85 24.17
C GLU A 17 12.78 -14.41 23.66
N ASN A 18 13.92 -13.75 23.44
CA ASN A 18 13.97 -12.43 22.81
C ASN A 18 14.10 -12.60 21.28
N ILE A 19 13.17 -12.02 20.54
CA ILE A 19 13.12 -12.10 19.08
C ILE A 19 13.09 -10.72 18.44
N GLN A 20 13.71 -10.59 17.28
CA GLN A 20 13.69 -9.34 16.51
C GLN A 20 12.41 -9.17 15.71
N ASP A 21 11.91 -10.24 15.07
CA ASP A 21 10.66 -10.22 14.31
C ASP A 21 9.92 -11.57 14.37
N ALA A 22 8.63 -11.53 14.05
CA ALA A 22 7.79 -12.71 13.85
C ALA A 22 6.68 -12.45 12.82
N VAL A 23 6.54 -13.39 11.89
CA VAL A 23 5.49 -13.53 10.89
C VAL A 23 4.44 -14.51 11.39
N ILE A 24 3.27 -13.99 11.73
CA ILE A 24 2.13 -14.78 12.21
C ILE A 24 1.09 -14.79 11.09
N ARG A 25 0.76 -15.98 10.58
CA ARG A 25 -0.28 -16.17 9.57
C ARG A 25 -1.51 -16.80 10.21
N LEU A 26 -2.63 -16.10 10.12
CA LEU A 26 -3.96 -16.57 10.49
C LEU A 26 -4.67 -17.06 9.23
N ALA A 27 -5.16 -18.30 9.25
CA ALA A 27 -5.87 -18.92 8.13
C ALA A 27 -7.19 -19.53 8.61
N GLY A 28 -8.29 -19.14 7.97
CA GLY A 28 -9.64 -19.57 8.29
C GLY A 28 -10.63 -19.13 7.21
N ASN A 29 -11.90 -18.99 7.55
CA ASN A 29 -12.89 -18.41 6.65
C ASN A 29 -13.05 -16.90 6.91
N SER A 30 -13.50 -16.15 5.89
CA SER A 30 -13.71 -14.70 6.03
C SER A 30 -14.72 -14.32 7.13
N GLN A 31 -15.62 -15.24 7.48
CA GLN A 31 -16.66 -15.08 8.50
C GLN A 31 -16.13 -15.19 9.94
N ASP A 32 -14.97 -15.82 10.14
CA ASP A 32 -14.39 -16.01 11.48
C ASP A 32 -13.77 -14.74 12.04
N GLY A 33 -13.69 -13.67 11.23
CA GLY A 33 -13.09 -12.41 11.67
C GLY A 33 -11.55 -12.46 11.74
N ILE A 34 -10.92 -13.30 10.91
CA ILE A 34 -9.46 -13.38 10.72
C ILE A 34 -8.86 -12.00 10.44
N GLN A 35 -9.51 -11.24 9.55
CA GLN A 35 -9.07 -9.90 9.20
C GLN A 35 -9.10 -8.92 10.39
N THR A 36 -10.09 -9.09 11.28
CA THR A 36 -10.23 -8.28 12.49
C THR A 36 -9.14 -8.61 13.53
N ALA A 37 -8.84 -9.90 13.74
CA ALA A 37 -7.78 -10.30 14.67
C ALA A 37 -6.40 -9.81 14.19
N GLY A 38 -6.09 -9.98 12.90
CA GLY A 38 -4.86 -9.47 12.32
C GLY A 38 -4.72 -7.95 12.45
N ALA A 39 -5.80 -7.20 12.20
CA ALA A 39 -5.80 -5.75 12.38
C ALA A 39 -5.60 -5.32 13.84
N PHE A 40 -6.10 -6.08 14.82
CA PHE A 40 -5.81 -5.82 16.23
C PHE A 40 -4.34 -6.02 16.56
N LEU A 41 -3.72 -7.09 16.08
CA LEU A 41 -2.28 -7.34 16.26
C LEU A 41 -1.46 -6.19 15.65
N ALA A 42 -1.81 -5.73 14.45
CA ALA A 42 -1.09 -4.65 13.79
C ALA A 42 -1.22 -3.30 14.52
N ARG A 43 -2.43 -2.98 14.99
CA ARG A 43 -2.66 -1.76 15.79
C ARG A 43 -1.96 -1.82 17.14
N LEU A 44 -1.90 -3.00 17.75
CA LEU A 44 -1.16 -3.19 18.99
C LEU A 44 0.33 -2.97 18.79
N ALA A 45 0.91 -3.53 17.71
CA ALA A 45 2.31 -3.33 17.35
C ALA A 45 2.64 -1.83 17.25
N GLY A 46 1.88 -1.07 16.45
CA GLY A 46 2.09 0.38 16.33
C GLY A 46 1.86 1.16 17.64
N ARG A 47 0.90 0.77 18.49
CA ARG A 47 0.70 1.39 19.83
C ARG A 47 1.77 0.99 20.85
N SER A 48 2.60 0.01 20.54
CA SER A 48 3.70 -0.47 21.37
C SER A 48 5.05 -0.17 20.74
N GLU A 49 5.09 0.77 19.79
CA GLU A 49 6.32 1.25 19.14
C GLU A 49 7.09 0.15 18.39
N HIS A 50 6.37 -0.88 17.93
CA HIS A 50 6.89 -1.91 17.05
C HIS A 50 6.51 -1.62 15.60
N ASP A 51 7.43 -1.91 14.69
CA ASP A 51 7.14 -1.87 13.28
C ASP A 51 6.26 -3.06 12.91
N VAL A 52 5.37 -2.83 11.96
CA VAL A 52 4.43 -3.84 11.49
C VAL A 52 4.19 -3.71 10.00
N MET A 53 4.09 -4.86 9.34
CA MET A 53 3.56 -4.95 8.00
C MET A 53 2.58 -6.11 7.89
N THR A 54 1.50 -5.90 7.14
CA THR A 54 0.46 -6.92 6.95
C THR A 54 0.29 -7.31 5.50
N TYR A 55 -0.20 -8.53 5.30
CA TYR A 55 -0.66 -9.04 4.02
C TYR A 55 -1.96 -9.80 4.25
N MET A 56 -2.93 -9.65 3.36
CA MET A 56 -4.22 -10.33 3.49
C MET A 56 -4.74 -10.75 2.12
N THR A 57 -5.47 -11.86 2.10
CA THR A 57 -6.29 -12.26 0.95
C THR A 57 -7.72 -12.40 1.41
N ILE A 58 -8.62 -11.76 0.66
CA ILE A 58 -10.05 -11.77 0.92
C ILE A 58 -10.70 -12.52 -0.25
N PRO A 59 -11.63 -13.46 0.00
CA PRO A 59 -12.34 -14.13 -1.07
C PRO A 59 -13.16 -13.12 -1.87
N ALA A 60 -13.26 -13.32 -3.18
CA ALA A 60 -14.06 -12.46 -4.05
C ALA A 60 -15.57 -12.57 -3.76
N THR A 61 -16.02 -13.66 -3.14
CA THR A 61 -17.42 -13.93 -2.82
C THR A 61 -17.81 -13.40 -1.43
N ILE A 62 -18.85 -12.57 -1.39
CA ILE A 62 -19.43 -12.05 -0.13
C ILE A 62 -19.97 -13.18 0.76
N SER A 63 -20.41 -14.29 0.16
CA SER A 63 -20.96 -15.47 0.86
C SER A 63 -19.96 -16.19 1.77
N GLY A 64 -18.67 -15.83 1.71
CA GLY A 64 -17.61 -16.45 2.49
C GLY A 64 -16.59 -17.18 1.62
N GLY A 65 -15.57 -17.75 2.27
CA GLY A 65 -14.51 -18.53 1.65
C GLY A 65 -13.22 -18.46 2.45
N PRO A 66 -12.19 -19.23 2.04
CA PRO A 66 -10.86 -19.19 2.64
C PRO A 66 -10.29 -17.77 2.64
N SER A 67 -9.70 -17.41 3.76
CA SER A 67 -9.23 -16.07 4.05
C SER A 67 -7.97 -16.15 4.89
N ILE A 68 -6.99 -15.32 4.55
CA ILE A 68 -5.77 -15.20 5.36
C ILE A 68 -5.49 -13.77 5.78
N PHE A 69 -4.86 -13.65 6.94
CA PHE A 69 -4.18 -12.44 7.39
C PHE A 69 -2.82 -12.83 7.91
N GLN A 70 -1.78 -12.22 7.37
CA GLN A 70 -0.41 -12.33 7.83
C GLN A 70 0.02 -11.01 8.42
N VAL A 71 0.59 -11.07 9.63
CA VAL A 71 1.18 -9.92 10.31
C VAL A 71 2.64 -10.23 10.60
N ARG A 72 3.54 -9.34 10.20
CA ARG A 72 4.94 -9.36 10.61
C ARG A 72 5.16 -8.23 11.59
N ILE A 73 5.49 -8.56 12.84
CA ILE A 73 5.81 -7.62 13.89
C ILE A 73 7.32 -7.64 14.07
N GLY A 74 7.96 -6.47 14.13
CA GLY A 74 9.40 -6.31 14.28
C GLY A 74 9.78 -5.26 15.31
N SER A 75 10.95 -5.45 15.90
CA SER A 75 11.64 -4.49 16.77
C SER A 75 12.41 -3.42 15.97
N GLY A 76 12.69 -3.69 14.69
CA GLY A 76 13.29 -2.77 13.73
C GLY A 76 12.55 -2.81 12.38
N GLU A 77 13.15 -2.22 11.34
CA GLU A 77 12.48 -1.94 10.07
C GLU A 77 11.90 -3.21 9.40
N VAL A 78 10.57 -3.22 9.22
CA VAL A 78 9.84 -4.29 8.52
C VAL A 78 9.40 -3.82 7.13
N LEU A 79 10.14 -4.22 6.10
CA LEU A 79 9.90 -3.80 4.72
C LEU A 79 8.99 -4.73 3.92
N SER A 80 8.79 -5.97 4.33
CA SER A 80 7.91 -6.94 3.66
C SER A 80 7.10 -7.75 4.66
N ALA A 81 5.97 -8.30 4.24
CA ALA A 81 5.14 -9.17 5.08
C ALA A 81 5.83 -10.50 5.43
N GLY A 82 6.93 -10.86 4.77
CA GLY A 82 7.67 -12.11 4.95
C GLY A 82 7.19 -13.24 4.03
N ASP A 83 8.14 -14.02 3.51
CA ASP A 83 7.86 -15.12 2.58
C ASP A 83 7.26 -16.36 3.27
N GLU A 84 7.72 -16.62 4.50
CA GLU A 84 7.35 -17.77 5.30
C GLU A 84 6.88 -17.33 6.69
N ALA A 85 5.86 -18.01 7.19
CA ALA A 85 5.36 -17.83 8.53
C ALA A 85 6.31 -18.45 9.57
N ASP A 86 6.44 -17.77 10.70
CA ASP A 86 7.00 -18.30 11.94
C ASP A 86 5.94 -19.12 12.69
N PHE A 87 4.71 -18.61 12.67
CA PHE A 87 3.54 -19.19 13.30
C PHE A 87 2.40 -19.26 12.29
N LEU A 88 1.83 -20.45 12.11
CA LEU A 88 0.60 -20.65 11.35
C LEU A 88 -0.52 -20.98 12.33
N VAL A 89 -1.59 -20.19 12.29
CA VAL A 89 -2.83 -20.46 13.03
C VAL A 89 -3.89 -20.95 12.05
N ALA A 90 -4.24 -22.24 12.15
CA ALA A 90 -5.20 -22.89 11.25
C ALA A 90 -6.52 -23.18 11.98
N PHE A 91 -7.61 -22.56 11.52
CA PHE A 91 -8.95 -22.73 12.11
C PHE A 91 -9.66 -23.98 11.58
N TYR A 92 -9.33 -24.43 10.37
CA TYR A 92 -9.99 -25.57 9.69
C TYR A 92 -8.99 -26.41 8.89
N GLN A 93 -9.39 -27.63 8.55
CA GLN A 93 -8.52 -28.59 7.84
C GLN A 93 -7.98 -28.02 6.52
N HIS A 94 -8.82 -27.35 5.72
CA HIS A 94 -8.38 -26.71 4.47
C HIS A 94 -7.36 -25.59 4.74
N SER A 95 -7.56 -24.81 5.81
CA SER A 95 -6.63 -23.74 6.22
C SER A 95 -5.26 -24.30 6.59
N TYR A 96 -5.20 -25.50 7.18
CA TYR A 96 -3.96 -26.22 7.42
C TYR A 96 -3.34 -26.70 6.11
N GLN A 97 -4.10 -27.43 5.28
CA GLN A 97 -3.59 -28.04 4.05
C GLN A 97 -3.05 -27.01 3.04
N ASP A 98 -3.76 -25.90 2.87
CA ASP A 98 -3.42 -24.87 1.89
C ASP A 98 -2.24 -23.98 2.34
N HIS A 99 -1.92 -23.95 3.65
CA HIS A 99 -0.95 -23.02 4.20
C HIS A 99 0.23 -23.65 4.95
N ILE A 100 0.22 -24.96 5.23
CA ILE A 100 1.35 -25.61 5.91
C ILE A 100 2.66 -25.47 5.14
N GLY A 101 2.60 -25.42 3.80
CA GLY A 101 3.77 -25.19 2.94
C GLY A 101 4.40 -23.79 3.08
N PHE A 102 3.73 -22.84 3.73
CA PHE A 102 4.26 -21.51 4.04
C PHE A 102 4.85 -21.41 5.44
N LEU A 103 4.67 -22.42 6.29
CA LEU A 103 5.33 -22.46 7.60
C LEU A 103 6.79 -22.86 7.39
N ARG A 104 7.72 -22.08 7.94
CA ARG A 104 9.13 -22.44 7.87
C ARG A 104 9.43 -23.70 8.67
N GLU A 105 10.48 -24.43 8.31
CA GLU A 105 10.96 -25.52 9.16
C GLU A 105 11.36 -25.01 10.55
N GLY A 106 10.94 -25.72 11.59
CA GLY A 106 11.03 -25.29 12.99
C GLY A 106 9.96 -24.28 13.41
N GLY A 107 9.05 -23.88 12.51
CA GLY A 107 7.89 -23.05 12.82
C GLY A 107 6.82 -23.77 13.64
N VAL A 108 5.90 -22.99 14.19
CA VAL A 108 4.82 -23.48 15.05
C VAL A 108 3.50 -23.50 14.31
N LEU A 109 2.87 -24.67 14.23
CA LEU A 109 1.49 -24.83 13.80
C LEU A 109 0.59 -24.83 15.04
N LEU A 110 -0.14 -23.72 15.25
CA LEU A 110 -1.24 -23.61 16.19
C LEU A 110 -2.54 -23.95 15.45
N TYR A 111 -3.28 -24.96 15.89
CA TYR A 111 -4.46 -25.40 15.15
C TYR A 111 -5.66 -25.67 16.06
N ASP A 112 -6.85 -25.44 15.51
CA ASP A 112 -8.10 -25.81 16.18
C ASP A 112 -8.27 -27.33 16.16
N SER A 113 -7.95 -28.01 17.26
CA SER A 113 -8.02 -29.48 17.35
C SER A 113 -9.44 -30.02 17.23
N ASP A 114 -10.46 -29.17 17.32
CA ASP A 114 -11.85 -29.56 17.06
C ASP A 114 -12.14 -29.71 15.56
N ASN A 115 -11.33 -29.08 14.69
CA ASN A 115 -11.59 -28.95 13.25
C ASN A 115 -10.41 -29.34 12.37
N VAL A 116 -9.25 -29.66 12.96
CA VAL A 116 -7.99 -29.92 12.24
C VAL A 116 -7.31 -31.18 12.78
N GLU A 117 -7.03 -32.09 11.86
CA GLU A 117 -6.19 -33.27 12.05
C GLU A 117 -4.91 -33.11 11.21
N PRO A 118 -3.80 -32.65 11.83
CA PRO A 118 -2.55 -32.48 11.11
C PRO A 118 -1.80 -33.81 10.91
N ASN A 119 -0.93 -33.86 9.91
CA ASN A 119 0.03 -34.94 9.78
C ASN A 119 1.14 -34.79 10.83
N LEU A 120 1.03 -35.52 11.94
CA LEU A 120 2.01 -35.50 13.03
C LEU A 120 3.32 -36.23 12.71
N ASP A 121 3.39 -36.98 11.60
CA ASP A 121 4.63 -37.62 11.15
C ASP A 121 5.58 -36.64 10.47
N ASP A 122 5.08 -35.49 10.00
CA ASP A 122 5.91 -34.42 9.47
C ASP A 122 6.66 -33.70 10.60
N LYS A 123 7.89 -34.13 10.89
CA LYS A 123 8.69 -33.60 12.01
C LYS A 123 9.32 -32.23 11.74
N ARG A 124 8.98 -31.56 10.63
CA ARG A 124 9.49 -30.22 10.32
C ARG A 124 8.93 -29.14 11.24
N PHE A 125 7.77 -29.37 11.87
CA PHE A 125 7.05 -28.34 12.62
C PHE A 125 6.80 -28.71 14.07
N VAL A 126 6.54 -27.69 14.89
CA VAL A 126 6.03 -27.84 16.25
C VAL A 126 4.50 -27.75 16.21
N TYR A 127 3.81 -28.76 16.75
CA TYR A 127 2.35 -28.87 16.69
C TYR A 127 1.72 -28.49 18.02
N VAL A 128 0.83 -27.51 18.01
CA VAL A 128 0.09 -27.03 19.18
C VAL A 128 -1.41 -27.12 18.89
N GLY A 129 -2.03 -28.22 19.32
CA GLY A 129 -3.46 -28.43 19.19
C GLY A 129 -4.22 -27.76 20.33
N VAL A 130 -5.18 -26.90 20.01
CA VAL A 130 -6.03 -26.21 20.97
C VAL A 130 -7.49 -26.41 20.54
N PRO A 131 -8.41 -26.86 21.42
CA PRO A 131 -9.83 -26.98 21.08
C PRO A 131 -10.48 -25.60 21.08
N ILE A 132 -10.11 -24.76 20.10
CA ILE A 132 -10.46 -23.33 20.04
C ILE A 132 -11.97 -23.19 19.94
N THR A 133 -12.62 -23.99 19.11
CA THR A 133 -14.07 -23.93 18.92
C THR A 133 -14.80 -24.29 20.22
N GLY A 134 -14.46 -25.42 20.84
CA GLY A 134 -15.07 -25.90 22.07
C GLY A 134 -14.89 -24.93 23.23
N LEU A 135 -13.67 -24.44 23.44
CA LEU A 135 -13.35 -23.51 24.53
C LEU A 135 -14.01 -22.14 24.34
N THR A 136 -14.10 -21.66 23.09
CA THR A 136 -14.84 -20.41 22.81
C THR A 136 -16.32 -20.59 23.14
N ILE A 137 -16.95 -21.70 22.73
CA ILE A 137 -18.36 -21.96 22.99
C ILE A 137 -18.63 -22.07 24.50
N GLU A 138 -17.75 -22.75 25.25
CA GLU A 138 -17.84 -22.88 26.70
C GLU A 138 -17.76 -21.51 27.38
N ALA A 139 -16.76 -20.69 27.02
CA ALA A 139 -16.57 -19.35 27.58
C ALA A 139 -17.75 -18.42 27.32
N LEU A 140 -18.47 -18.60 26.22
CA LEU A 140 -19.62 -17.78 25.83
C LEU A 140 -20.98 -18.35 26.28
N GLY A 141 -20.99 -19.41 27.08
CA GLY A 141 -22.23 -19.98 27.63
C GLY A 141 -23.10 -20.73 26.61
N GLY A 142 -22.49 -21.33 25.58
CA GLY A 142 -23.17 -22.31 24.69
C GLY A 142 -24.11 -21.75 23.62
N THR A 143 -24.40 -20.45 23.62
CA THR A 143 -25.40 -19.82 22.72
C THR A 143 -24.79 -19.16 21.48
N ALA A 144 -23.47 -18.97 21.43
CA ALA A 144 -22.75 -18.32 20.33
C ALA A 144 -21.86 -19.32 19.58
N LYS A 145 -22.47 -20.26 18.82
CA LYS A 145 -21.75 -21.44 18.30
C LYS A 145 -20.52 -21.17 17.42
N ASP A 146 -20.33 -19.98 16.85
CA ASP A 146 -19.18 -19.69 15.99
C ASP A 146 -18.61 -18.26 16.10
N LYS A 147 -19.05 -17.45 17.08
CA LYS A 147 -18.59 -16.05 17.21
C LYS A 147 -17.55 -15.95 18.32
N GLY A 148 -16.40 -15.35 18.02
CA GLY A 148 -15.37 -15.03 19.01
C GLY A 148 -14.09 -15.87 18.96
N LYS A 149 -14.01 -16.90 18.10
CA LYS A 149 -12.80 -17.73 17.93
C LYS A 149 -11.56 -16.88 17.61
N ASN A 150 -11.74 -15.87 16.76
CA ASN A 150 -10.68 -14.92 16.43
C ASN A 150 -10.21 -14.08 17.62
N ILE A 151 -11.12 -13.71 18.54
CA ILE A 151 -10.78 -12.96 19.75
C ILE A 151 -10.11 -13.86 20.79
N PHE A 152 -10.54 -15.12 20.91
CA PHE A 152 -9.85 -16.13 21.71
C PHE A 152 -8.41 -16.34 21.21
N VAL A 153 -8.24 -16.56 19.91
CA VAL A 153 -6.92 -16.72 19.28
C VAL A 153 -6.07 -15.47 19.45
N LEU A 154 -6.66 -14.28 19.38
CA LEU A 154 -5.95 -13.02 19.60
C LEU A 154 -5.30 -12.95 20.99
N ASP A 155 -6.00 -13.33 22.05
CA ASP A 155 -5.41 -13.32 23.40
C ASP A 155 -4.43 -14.46 23.63
N LEU A 156 -4.66 -15.61 22.99
CA LEU A 156 -3.72 -16.72 22.97
C LEU A 156 -2.37 -16.31 22.35
N ILE A 157 -2.41 -15.63 21.19
CA ILE A 157 -1.22 -15.05 20.55
C ILE A 157 -0.60 -13.98 21.45
N SER A 158 -1.42 -13.13 22.07
CA SER A 158 -0.95 -12.11 23.04
C SER A 158 -0.10 -12.74 24.15
N LYS A 159 -0.55 -13.87 24.71
CA LYS A 159 0.20 -14.62 25.72
C LYS A 159 1.48 -15.27 25.18
N ILE A 160 1.44 -15.86 23.98
CA ILE A 160 2.61 -16.51 23.36
C ILE A 160 3.73 -15.50 23.10
N PHE A 161 3.39 -14.29 22.65
CA PHE A 161 4.34 -13.22 22.32
C PHE A 161 4.48 -12.14 23.41
N ASN A 162 4.00 -12.41 24.63
CA ASN A 162 4.06 -11.49 25.77
C ASN A 162 3.65 -10.05 25.40
N LEU A 163 2.56 -9.91 24.64
CA LEU A 163 2.02 -8.64 24.17
C LEU A 163 1.19 -7.95 25.26
N ASP A 164 0.98 -6.64 25.09
CA ASP A 164 0.21 -5.83 26.04
C ASP A 164 -1.30 -6.12 25.93
N ALA A 165 -1.76 -7.03 26.78
CA ALA A 165 -3.15 -7.45 26.85
C ALA A 165 -4.12 -6.32 27.26
N GLU A 166 -3.68 -5.34 28.06
CA GLU A 166 -4.53 -4.22 28.48
C GLU A 166 -4.79 -3.25 27.30
N LYS A 167 -3.75 -2.97 26.49
CA LYS A 167 -3.93 -2.22 25.24
C LYS A 167 -4.86 -2.94 24.27
N LEU A 168 -4.78 -4.27 24.17
CA LEU A 168 -5.70 -5.07 23.35
C LEU A 168 -7.14 -5.00 23.85
N LYS A 169 -7.39 -5.15 25.16
CA LYS A 169 -8.73 -4.98 25.75
C LYS A 169 -9.30 -3.60 25.41
N LYS A 170 -8.49 -2.55 25.54
CA LYS A 170 -8.90 -1.18 25.16
C LYS A 170 -9.26 -1.09 23.67
N LEU A 171 -8.45 -1.66 22.78
CA LEU A 171 -8.73 -1.70 21.34
C LEU A 171 -10.05 -2.44 21.02
N ILE A 172 -10.31 -3.57 21.68
CA ILE A 172 -11.54 -4.35 21.52
C ILE A 172 -12.74 -3.50 21.96
N THR A 173 -12.66 -2.88 23.13
CA THR A 173 -13.72 -1.99 23.65
C THR A 173 -13.99 -0.81 22.70
N GLU A 174 -12.94 -0.16 22.19
CA GLU A 174 -13.05 0.93 21.21
C GLU A 174 -13.74 0.46 19.91
N LYS A 175 -13.40 -0.73 19.41
CA LYS A 175 -13.98 -1.29 18.18
C LYS A 175 -15.49 -1.52 18.28
N PHE A 176 -15.96 -1.93 19.46
CA PHE A 176 -17.37 -2.19 19.73
C PHE A 176 -18.08 -1.02 20.42
N ALA A 177 -17.44 0.16 20.51
CA ALA A 177 -18.05 1.36 21.05
C ALA A 177 -19.34 1.71 20.28
N GLY A 178 -20.40 2.03 21.01
CA GLY A 178 -21.73 2.28 20.45
C GLY A 178 -22.55 1.03 20.12
N LYS A 179 -22.02 -0.18 20.36
CA LYS A 179 -22.82 -1.42 20.42
C LYS A 179 -23.34 -1.64 21.85
N ASN A 180 -24.26 -2.61 21.99
CA ASN A 180 -24.76 -3.00 23.31
C ASN A 180 -23.62 -3.58 24.16
N GLU A 181 -23.59 -3.24 25.45
CA GLU A 181 -22.56 -3.66 26.41
C GLU A 181 -22.36 -5.18 26.47
N SER A 182 -23.43 -5.96 26.28
CA SER A 182 -23.36 -7.43 26.20
C SER A 182 -22.43 -7.92 25.09
N VAL A 183 -22.32 -7.21 23.96
CA VAL A 183 -21.43 -7.56 22.84
C VAL A 183 -19.97 -7.36 23.22
N VAL A 184 -19.67 -6.25 23.91
CA VAL A 184 -18.32 -5.96 24.40
C VAL A 184 -17.91 -7.00 25.45
N ASN A 185 -18.80 -7.29 26.41
CA ASN A 185 -18.55 -8.28 27.45
C ASN A 185 -18.32 -9.68 26.86
N THR A 186 -19.13 -10.08 25.87
CA THR A 186 -18.95 -11.35 25.15
C THR A 186 -17.57 -11.42 24.48
N ALA A 187 -17.16 -10.35 23.80
CA ALA A 187 -15.84 -10.29 23.17
C ALA A 187 -14.70 -10.38 24.21
N LEU A 188 -14.82 -9.66 25.33
CA LEU A 188 -13.83 -9.68 26.41
C LEU A 188 -13.77 -11.04 27.14
N MET A 189 -14.89 -11.76 27.28
CA MET A 189 -14.91 -13.12 27.83
C MET A 189 -14.17 -14.09 26.90
N ALA A 190 -14.44 -14.03 25.59
CA ALA A 190 -13.70 -14.83 24.61
C ALA A 190 -12.20 -14.53 24.62
N PHE A 191 -11.84 -13.24 24.75
CA PHE A 191 -10.46 -12.79 24.89
C PHE A 191 -9.80 -13.47 26.09
N GLN A 192 -10.33 -13.23 27.30
CA GLN A 192 -9.77 -13.76 28.56
C GLN A 192 -9.64 -15.30 28.58
N ALA A 193 -10.58 -16.01 27.95
CA ALA A 193 -10.52 -17.46 27.82
C ALA A 193 -9.29 -17.93 27.03
N GLY A 194 -8.89 -17.17 26.00
CA GLY A 194 -7.67 -17.44 25.22
C GLY A 194 -6.41 -17.34 26.08
N TYR A 195 -6.29 -16.30 26.91
CA TYR A 195 -5.17 -16.14 27.83
C TYR A 195 -5.12 -17.22 28.91
N ALA A 196 -6.28 -17.68 29.40
CA ALA A 196 -6.36 -18.70 30.43
C ALA A 196 -5.86 -20.08 29.96
N TYR A 197 -5.86 -20.34 28.64
CA TYR A 197 -5.47 -21.64 28.12
C TYR A 197 -3.99 -21.99 28.43
N PRO A 198 -3.69 -23.19 28.98
CA PRO A 198 -2.34 -23.57 29.40
C PRO A 198 -1.51 -24.09 28.22
N VAL A 199 -0.95 -23.18 27.42
CA VAL A 199 -0.02 -23.51 26.31
C VAL A 199 1.31 -24.12 26.81
N GLY A 200 1.63 -23.89 28.09
CA GLY A 200 2.92 -24.23 28.73
C GLY A 200 3.31 -25.72 28.70
N ASN A 201 2.39 -26.62 28.36
CA ASN A 201 2.69 -28.05 28.19
C ASN A 201 3.35 -28.36 26.84
N VAL A 202 3.32 -27.44 25.86
CA VAL A 202 3.83 -27.63 24.49
C VAL A 202 4.77 -26.49 24.07
N LEU A 203 4.42 -25.24 24.35
CA LEU A 203 5.31 -24.09 24.21
C LEU A 203 5.76 -23.64 25.59
N THR A 204 6.97 -24.01 25.97
CA THR A 204 7.53 -23.70 27.30
C THR A 204 8.13 -22.29 27.38
N LYS A 205 8.34 -21.62 26.25
CA LYS A 205 8.85 -20.25 26.19
C LYS A 205 7.76 -19.27 25.81
N HIS A 206 7.83 -18.08 26.41
CA HIS A 206 7.12 -16.90 25.93
C HIS A 206 8.10 -16.06 25.12
N TYR A 207 7.70 -15.63 23.93
CA TYR A 207 8.51 -14.75 23.11
C TYR A 207 8.30 -13.30 23.53
N ARG A 208 9.34 -12.49 23.43
CA ARG A 208 9.32 -11.05 23.66
C ARG A 208 10.03 -10.38 22.50
N PHE A 209 9.39 -9.39 21.91
CA PHE A 209 10.06 -8.55 20.93
C PHE A 209 11.11 -7.70 21.61
N GLU A 210 12.30 -7.63 21.02
CA GLU A 210 13.34 -6.71 21.45
C GLU A 210 12.80 -5.28 21.44
N HIS A 211 13.24 -4.46 22.41
CA HIS A 211 12.87 -3.05 22.45
C HIS A 211 14.03 -2.23 21.92
N ILE A 212 13.85 -1.63 20.74
CA ILE A 212 14.80 -0.71 20.13
C ILE A 212 14.26 0.71 20.31
N PRO A 213 14.93 1.56 21.09
CA PRO A 213 14.50 2.94 21.29
C PRO A 213 14.42 3.67 19.94
N ARG A 214 13.28 4.29 19.64
CA ARG A 214 13.09 5.00 18.36
C ARG A 214 13.72 6.38 18.39
N THR A 215 14.22 6.79 17.23
CA THR A 215 15.04 8.01 17.07
C THR A 215 14.22 9.29 16.90
N SER A 216 12.96 9.22 16.45
CA SER A 216 12.22 10.38 15.95
C SER A 216 11.50 11.22 17.01
N GLY A 217 11.32 10.69 18.22
CA GLY A 217 10.64 11.36 19.34
C GLY A 217 9.15 11.68 19.10
N ARG A 218 8.53 11.16 18.04
CA ARG A 218 7.11 11.35 17.69
C ARG A 218 6.32 10.09 17.95
N ALA A 219 5.04 10.25 18.30
CA ALA A 219 4.12 9.13 18.44
C ALA A 219 3.97 8.38 17.11
N GLN A 220 3.81 7.06 17.17
CA GLN A 220 3.43 6.26 16.00
C GLN A 220 1.92 6.29 15.79
N ILE A 221 1.54 6.31 14.51
CA ILE A 221 0.18 6.05 14.05
C ILE A 221 0.18 4.77 13.21
N CYS A 222 -0.97 4.10 13.15
CA CYS A 222 -1.13 2.84 12.44
C CYS A 222 -2.44 2.89 11.65
N MET A 223 -2.33 2.71 10.33
CA MET A 223 -3.45 2.75 9.39
C MET A 223 -3.13 1.96 8.12
N ASP A 224 -4.13 1.76 7.27
CA ASP A 224 -3.92 1.19 5.94
C ASP A 224 -3.61 2.25 4.87
N GLY A 225 -3.10 1.81 3.71
CA GLY A 225 -2.71 2.73 2.62
C GLY A 225 -3.85 3.58 2.07
N ASN A 226 -5.08 3.05 2.01
CA ASN A 226 -6.22 3.83 1.55
C ASN A 226 -6.64 4.90 2.57
N GLN A 227 -6.54 4.62 3.86
CA GLN A 227 -6.71 5.61 4.92
C GLN A 227 -5.62 6.68 4.84
N ALA A 228 -4.35 6.29 4.71
CA ALA A 228 -3.23 7.22 4.58
C ALA A 228 -3.40 8.15 3.36
N LEU A 229 -3.77 7.59 2.21
CA LEU A 229 -4.09 8.35 1.00
C LEU A 229 -5.24 9.35 1.24
N ALA A 230 -6.35 8.91 1.83
CA ALA A 230 -7.48 9.78 2.12
C ALA A 230 -7.11 10.94 3.06
N TYR A 231 -6.38 10.66 4.14
CA TYR A 231 -5.93 11.69 5.07
C TYR A 231 -4.87 12.62 4.45
N GLY A 232 -4.02 12.11 3.57
CA GLY A 232 -3.07 12.90 2.79
C GLY A 232 -3.78 13.89 1.86
N LEU A 233 -4.84 13.45 1.17
CA LEU A 233 -5.68 14.33 0.35
C LEU A 233 -6.34 15.45 1.18
N ILE A 234 -6.86 15.12 2.35
CA ILE A 234 -7.48 16.09 3.27
C ILE A 234 -6.44 17.11 3.74
N ALA A 235 -5.27 16.62 4.18
CA ALA A 235 -4.14 17.45 4.60
C ALA A 235 -3.65 18.34 3.46
N ALA A 236 -3.66 17.86 2.23
CA ALA A 236 -3.30 18.63 1.04
C ALA A 236 -4.31 19.73 0.67
N GLY A 237 -5.43 19.85 1.39
CA GLY A 237 -6.44 20.87 1.18
C GLY A 237 -7.54 20.48 0.20
N VAL A 238 -7.68 19.18 -0.13
CA VAL A 238 -8.83 18.71 -0.92
C VAL A 238 -10.10 18.82 -0.07
N ARG A 239 -11.16 19.37 -0.67
CA ARG A 239 -12.48 19.54 -0.02
C ARG A 239 -13.62 18.91 -0.80
N TYR A 240 -13.43 18.67 -2.10
CA TYR A 240 -14.49 18.19 -2.96
C TYR A 240 -14.02 17.02 -3.80
N GLY A 241 -14.94 16.12 -4.11
CA GLY A 241 -14.67 14.98 -4.97
C GLY A 241 -15.92 14.17 -5.24
N ALA A 242 -15.78 13.25 -6.18
CA ALA A 242 -16.83 12.32 -6.51
C ALA A 242 -16.25 10.98 -6.98
N GLY A 243 -16.97 9.90 -6.72
CA GLY A 243 -16.55 8.55 -7.10
C GLY A 243 -17.73 7.60 -7.25
N TYR A 244 -17.48 6.50 -7.95
CA TYR A 244 -18.36 5.33 -8.00
C TYR A 244 -17.71 4.19 -7.19
N PRO A 245 -18.45 3.45 -6.35
CA PRO A 245 -17.88 2.39 -5.53
C PRO A 245 -17.32 1.25 -6.39
N ILE A 246 -16.05 0.90 -6.15
CA ILE A 246 -15.37 -0.24 -6.77
C ILE A 246 -14.25 -0.71 -5.85
N THR A 247 -14.08 -2.02 -5.68
CA THR A 247 -12.94 -2.57 -4.91
C THR A 247 -11.63 -2.34 -5.67
N PRO A 248 -10.53 -1.90 -5.02
CA PRO A 248 -10.40 -1.50 -3.61
C PRO A 248 -10.57 0.02 -3.34
N TRP A 249 -10.95 0.84 -4.32
CA TRP A 249 -11.16 2.29 -4.17
C TRP A 249 -12.23 2.70 -3.13
N SER A 250 -13.27 1.89 -2.92
CA SER A 250 -14.41 2.23 -2.06
C SER A 250 -14.03 2.69 -0.64
N SER A 251 -12.98 2.13 -0.03
CA SER A 251 -12.60 2.53 1.33
C SER A 251 -12.03 3.96 1.39
N VAL A 252 -11.39 4.45 0.33
CA VAL A 252 -11.01 5.87 0.22
C VAL A 252 -12.26 6.75 0.17
N MET A 253 -13.26 6.35 -0.62
CA MET A 253 -14.54 7.08 -0.70
C MET A 253 -15.25 7.17 0.65
N GLU A 254 -15.27 6.08 1.42
CA GLU A 254 -15.88 6.04 2.75
C GLU A 254 -15.21 7.01 3.72
N VAL A 255 -13.87 7.05 3.74
CA VAL A 255 -13.12 8.01 4.57
C VAL A 255 -13.42 9.44 4.11
N LEU A 256 -13.31 9.74 2.82
CA LEU A 256 -13.56 11.09 2.30
C LEU A 256 -15.01 11.55 2.56
N ARG A 257 -16.00 10.67 2.38
CA ARG A 257 -17.41 11.00 2.66
C ARG A 257 -17.65 11.28 4.14
N ARG A 258 -16.98 10.55 5.04
CA ARG A 258 -17.08 10.76 6.48
C ARG A 258 -16.35 12.00 6.96
N GLU A 259 -15.17 12.28 6.39
CA GLU A 259 -14.25 13.30 6.92
C GLU A 259 -14.42 14.66 6.26
N LEU A 260 -14.63 14.75 4.93
CA LEU A 260 -14.70 16.05 4.23
C LEU A 260 -15.74 17.04 4.78
N PRO A 261 -16.96 16.62 5.22
CA PRO A 261 -17.92 17.54 5.83
C PRO A 261 -17.39 18.28 7.06
N LYS A 262 -16.46 17.68 7.82
CA LYS A 262 -15.82 18.33 8.98
C LYS A 262 -14.92 19.50 8.60
N TYR A 263 -14.53 19.57 7.32
CA TYR A 263 -13.67 20.62 6.75
C TYR A 263 -14.42 21.51 5.75
N GLY A 264 -15.77 21.50 5.77
CA GLY A 264 -16.61 22.28 4.85
C GLY A 264 -16.67 21.71 3.42
N GLY A 265 -16.22 20.48 3.23
CA GLY A 265 -16.18 19.77 1.96
C GLY A 265 -17.31 18.76 1.77
N ILE A 266 -17.42 18.19 0.57
CA ILE A 266 -18.42 17.17 0.21
C ILE A 266 -17.80 16.11 -0.70
N PHE A 267 -18.10 14.83 -0.45
CA PHE A 267 -17.78 13.73 -1.36
C PHE A 267 -19.05 13.09 -1.93
N VAL A 268 -19.23 13.13 -3.24
CA VAL A 268 -20.44 12.64 -3.91
C VAL A 268 -20.29 11.18 -4.36
N GLN A 269 -21.28 10.33 -4.04
CA GLN A 269 -21.44 9.07 -4.80
C GLN A 269 -22.17 9.41 -6.08
N ALA A 270 -21.54 9.14 -7.22
CA ALA A 270 -22.24 9.23 -8.50
C ALA A 270 -22.90 7.89 -8.86
N GLU A 271 -23.71 7.92 -9.90
CA GLU A 271 -24.38 6.79 -10.53
C GLU A 271 -23.41 5.88 -11.30
N ASP A 272 -22.30 6.42 -11.81
CA ASP A 272 -21.25 5.71 -12.53
C ASP A 272 -19.90 6.47 -12.53
N GLU A 273 -18.90 5.90 -13.20
CA GLU A 273 -17.57 6.50 -13.34
C GLU A 273 -17.53 7.77 -14.20
N LEU A 274 -18.41 7.91 -15.20
CA LEU A 274 -18.48 9.07 -16.10
C LEU A 274 -19.03 10.30 -15.36
N ALA A 275 -20.14 10.12 -14.64
CA ALA A 275 -20.75 11.13 -13.81
C ALA A 275 -19.79 11.57 -12.69
N SER A 276 -19.12 10.62 -12.03
CA SER A 276 -18.20 10.96 -10.93
C SER A 276 -16.98 11.77 -11.38
N VAL A 277 -16.37 11.49 -12.53
CA VAL A 277 -15.26 12.34 -13.01
C VAL A 277 -15.75 13.71 -13.47
N SER A 278 -16.93 13.77 -14.09
CA SER A 278 -17.54 15.03 -14.53
C SER A 278 -17.89 15.95 -13.35
N ILE A 279 -18.46 15.39 -12.27
CA ILE A 279 -18.72 16.13 -11.03
C ILE A 279 -17.40 16.63 -10.42
N ALA A 280 -16.37 15.78 -10.34
CA ALA A 280 -15.08 16.18 -9.79
C ALA A 280 -14.42 17.31 -10.60
N LEU A 281 -14.53 17.28 -11.93
CA LEU A 281 -14.06 18.39 -12.78
C LEU A 281 -14.85 19.67 -12.55
N GLY A 282 -16.17 19.58 -12.38
CA GLY A 282 -17.00 20.72 -11.98
C GLY A 282 -16.57 21.32 -10.63
N CYS A 283 -16.30 20.47 -9.63
CA CYS A 283 -15.75 20.90 -8.34
C CYS A 283 -14.39 21.57 -8.49
N SER A 284 -13.54 21.07 -9.39
CA SER A 284 -12.23 21.67 -9.63
C SER A 284 -12.36 23.04 -10.28
N TYR A 285 -13.17 23.15 -11.33
CA TYR A 285 -13.44 24.41 -12.03
C TYR A 285 -14.04 25.47 -11.10
N ALA A 286 -14.81 25.06 -10.08
CA ALA A 286 -15.32 25.94 -9.03
C ALA A 286 -14.24 26.60 -8.13
N GLY A 287 -12.96 26.37 -8.40
CA GLY A 287 -11.83 27.01 -7.72
C GLY A 287 -11.17 26.17 -6.63
N TYR A 288 -11.53 24.90 -6.52
CA TYR A 288 -10.90 23.97 -5.58
C TYR A 288 -10.02 22.96 -6.32
N LEU A 289 -9.15 22.28 -5.58
CA LEU A 289 -8.61 21.02 -6.05
C LEU A 289 -9.59 19.91 -5.71
N ALA A 290 -9.98 19.12 -6.70
CA ALA A 290 -10.90 18.01 -6.53
C ALA A 290 -10.21 16.65 -6.70
N VAL A 291 -10.86 15.61 -6.18
CA VAL A 291 -10.39 14.22 -6.33
C VAL A 291 -11.50 13.32 -6.88
N THR A 292 -11.11 12.41 -7.75
CA THR A 292 -11.88 11.21 -8.12
C THR A 292 -10.97 9.99 -8.06
N GLY A 293 -11.54 8.80 -8.20
CA GLY A 293 -10.75 7.58 -8.25
C GLY A 293 -11.58 6.39 -8.70
N SER A 294 -10.87 5.28 -8.93
CA SER A 294 -11.43 3.99 -9.33
C SER A 294 -10.34 2.89 -9.28
N ALA A 295 -10.59 1.77 -9.94
CA ALA A 295 -9.61 0.79 -10.41
C ALA A 295 -9.65 0.71 -11.96
N GLY A 296 -8.80 -0.08 -12.60
CA GLY A 296 -8.66 -0.20 -14.06
C GLY A 296 -9.96 -0.12 -14.89
N PRO A 297 -11.04 -0.86 -14.57
CA PRO A 297 -12.30 -0.76 -15.32
C PRO A 297 -12.90 0.65 -15.32
N GLY A 298 -13.00 1.27 -14.16
CA GLY A 298 -13.61 2.58 -14.05
C GLY A 298 -12.67 3.70 -14.50
N ILE A 299 -11.34 3.50 -14.47
CA ILE A 299 -10.41 4.41 -15.16
C ILE A 299 -10.63 4.39 -16.68
N SER A 300 -10.96 3.23 -17.26
CA SER A 300 -11.32 3.14 -18.69
C SER A 300 -12.52 4.01 -19.02
N LEU A 301 -13.56 3.97 -18.18
CA LEU A 301 -14.77 4.78 -18.35
C LEU A 301 -14.49 6.27 -18.18
N LYS A 302 -13.58 6.66 -17.29
CA LYS A 302 -13.21 8.07 -17.05
C LYS A 302 -12.34 8.67 -18.15
N ALA A 303 -11.79 7.86 -19.06
CA ALA A 303 -10.76 8.28 -19.99
C ALA A 303 -11.14 9.52 -20.82
N GLU A 304 -12.37 9.61 -21.33
CA GLU A 304 -12.80 10.77 -22.13
C GLU A 304 -12.72 12.08 -21.33
N ALA A 305 -13.32 12.10 -20.13
CA ALA A 305 -13.33 13.29 -19.27
C ALA A 305 -11.93 13.65 -18.72
N ILE A 306 -11.06 12.66 -18.48
CA ILE A 306 -9.66 12.94 -18.11
C ILE A 306 -8.90 13.55 -19.31
N GLY A 307 -9.22 13.13 -20.53
CA GLY A 307 -8.76 13.78 -21.76
C GLY A 307 -9.19 15.24 -21.81
N TRP A 308 -10.47 15.52 -21.53
CA TRP A 308 -10.99 16.87 -21.43
C TRP A 308 -10.28 17.70 -20.35
N ALA A 309 -10.03 17.13 -19.17
CA ALA A 309 -9.27 17.79 -18.11
C ALA A 309 -7.85 18.18 -18.54
N SER A 310 -7.23 17.39 -19.42
CA SER A 310 -5.91 17.71 -20.00
C SER A 310 -6.00 18.85 -21.02
N MET A 311 -7.02 18.81 -21.89
CA MET A 311 -7.29 19.85 -22.89
C MET A 311 -7.57 21.19 -22.22
N ALA A 312 -8.50 21.21 -21.27
CA ALA A 312 -8.92 22.39 -20.52
C ALA A 312 -7.95 22.75 -19.37
N GLU A 313 -6.86 21.99 -19.20
CA GLU A 313 -5.84 22.22 -18.16
C GLU A 313 -6.45 22.39 -16.75
N ILE A 314 -7.39 21.51 -16.39
CA ILE A 314 -8.08 21.52 -15.09
C ILE A 314 -7.29 20.65 -14.10
N PRO A 315 -6.93 21.15 -12.90
CA PRO A 315 -6.21 20.39 -11.89
C PRO A 315 -7.10 19.34 -11.22
N LEU A 316 -6.81 18.06 -11.43
CA LEU A 316 -7.59 16.96 -10.87
C LEU A 316 -6.66 15.88 -10.30
N ILE A 317 -6.95 15.37 -9.11
CA ILE A 317 -6.32 14.15 -8.61
C ILE A 317 -7.18 12.94 -9.01
N ILE A 318 -6.54 11.94 -9.61
CA ILE A 318 -7.16 10.66 -9.98
C ILE A 318 -6.44 9.54 -9.25
N CYS A 319 -7.10 8.96 -8.25
CA CYS A 319 -6.56 7.78 -7.57
C CYS A 319 -6.96 6.52 -8.35
N ASN A 320 -5.99 5.83 -8.94
CA ASN A 320 -6.21 4.48 -9.47
C ASN A 320 -5.64 3.48 -8.47
N ILE A 321 -6.52 2.76 -7.76
CA ILE A 321 -6.13 1.71 -6.85
C ILE A 321 -6.20 0.39 -7.62
N GLN A 322 -5.05 0.01 -8.19
CA GLN A 322 -4.93 -1.07 -9.16
C GLN A 322 -5.28 -2.44 -8.56
N ARG A 323 -5.87 -3.31 -9.37
CA ARG A 323 -6.24 -4.69 -9.04
C ARG A 323 -6.05 -5.55 -10.29
N GLY A 324 -6.12 -6.89 -10.15
CA GLY A 324 -5.94 -7.80 -11.28
C GLY A 324 -6.89 -7.53 -12.43
N GLY A 325 -6.36 -7.37 -13.64
CA GLY A 325 -7.10 -7.22 -14.89
C GLY A 325 -7.03 -8.49 -15.78
N PRO A 326 -7.38 -8.39 -17.08
CA PRO A 326 -8.14 -7.31 -17.72
C PRO A 326 -9.65 -7.41 -17.44
N SER A 327 -10.43 -6.42 -17.90
CA SER A 327 -11.88 -6.35 -17.67
C SER A 327 -12.20 -6.41 -16.17
N THR A 328 -13.21 -7.17 -15.73
CA THR A 328 -13.49 -7.38 -14.29
C THR A 328 -12.27 -7.91 -13.55
N GLY A 329 -11.52 -8.81 -14.19
CA GLY A 329 -10.28 -9.41 -13.70
C GLY A 329 -10.44 -10.11 -12.35
N LEU A 330 -9.53 -9.79 -11.42
CA LEU A 330 -9.45 -10.33 -10.07
C LEU A 330 -9.63 -9.17 -9.06
N PRO A 331 -10.87 -8.80 -8.69
CA PRO A 331 -11.15 -7.58 -7.93
C PRO A 331 -10.47 -7.48 -6.56
N THR A 332 -10.11 -8.61 -5.96
CA THR A 332 -9.53 -8.73 -4.62
C THR A 332 -8.02 -9.02 -4.65
N ASN A 333 -7.41 -9.06 -5.84
CA ASN A 333 -6.01 -9.41 -6.02
C ASN A 333 -5.20 -8.20 -6.47
N VAL A 334 -3.90 -8.24 -6.18
CA VAL A 334 -2.96 -7.18 -6.55
C VAL A 334 -2.45 -7.39 -7.96
N GLU A 335 -2.35 -6.30 -8.72
CA GLU A 335 -1.64 -6.25 -9.99
C GLU A 335 -1.25 -4.78 -10.26
N GLN A 336 -0.19 -4.56 -11.02
CA GLN A 336 0.35 -3.26 -11.41
C GLN A 336 0.29 -3.09 -12.94
N SER A 337 -0.88 -3.38 -13.51
CA SER A 337 -1.15 -3.47 -14.95
C SER A 337 -1.77 -2.21 -15.58
N ASP A 338 -1.94 -1.12 -14.82
CA ASP A 338 -2.66 0.06 -15.32
C ASP A 338 -1.71 1.24 -15.64
N LEU A 339 -0.39 1.04 -15.58
CA LEU A 339 0.59 2.11 -15.84
C LEU A 339 0.41 2.71 -17.24
N HIS A 340 0.30 1.86 -18.28
CA HIS A 340 0.06 2.32 -19.64
C HIS A 340 -1.30 3.00 -19.78
N GLN A 341 -2.33 2.51 -19.11
CA GLN A 341 -3.66 3.13 -19.11
C GLN A 341 -3.63 4.53 -18.45
N ALA A 342 -2.88 4.69 -17.37
CA ALA A 342 -2.74 5.98 -16.69
C ALA A 342 -1.99 7.00 -17.55
N ILE A 343 -0.96 6.58 -18.28
CA ILE A 343 -0.13 7.45 -19.13
C ILE A 343 -0.84 7.75 -20.47
N PHE A 344 -1.39 6.73 -21.14
CA PHE A 344 -1.83 6.79 -22.54
C PHE A 344 -3.32 6.50 -22.75
N GLY A 345 -4.12 6.38 -21.68
CA GLY A 345 -5.49 5.83 -21.77
C GLY A 345 -6.53 6.68 -22.48
N SER A 346 -6.20 7.89 -22.95
CA SER A 346 -7.16 8.76 -23.67
C SER A 346 -6.67 9.11 -25.06
N HIS A 347 -7.62 9.47 -25.92
CA HIS A 347 -7.34 9.85 -27.30
C HIS A 347 -6.53 11.15 -27.41
N GLY A 348 -5.74 11.25 -28.48
CA GLY A 348 -4.88 12.40 -28.79
C GLY A 348 -3.67 12.55 -27.87
N ASP A 349 -2.86 13.59 -28.10
CA ASP A 349 -1.73 13.94 -27.25
C ASP A 349 -2.22 14.59 -25.93
N SER A 350 -2.60 13.76 -24.96
CA SER A 350 -3.17 14.14 -23.66
C SER A 350 -2.16 13.92 -22.51
N PRO A 351 -1.17 14.82 -22.31
CA PRO A 351 -0.15 14.67 -21.28
C PRO A 351 -0.72 14.68 -19.86
N ARG A 352 -0.23 13.77 -19.01
CA ARG A 352 -0.66 13.58 -17.61
C ARG A 352 0.53 13.46 -16.67
N VAL A 353 0.30 13.64 -15.38
CA VAL A 353 1.30 13.23 -14.38
C VAL A 353 0.87 11.90 -13.77
N VAL A 354 1.80 11.00 -13.53
CA VAL A 354 1.58 9.69 -12.91
C VAL A 354 2.61 9.48 -11.81
N LEU A 355 2.12 9.31 -10.59
CA LEU A 355 2.88 9.06 -9.37
C LEU A 355 2.48 7.70 -8.77
N ALA A 356 3.36 7.04 -8.02
CA ALA A 356 3.05 5.81 -7.30
C ALA A 356 3.73 5.79 -5.92
N PRO A 357 2.98 5.57 -4.81
CA PRO A 357 3.58 5.48 -3.48
C PRO A 357 4.36 4.18 -3.30
N SER A 358 5.41 4.22 -2.49
CA SER A 358 6.22 3.03 -2.15
C SER A 358 5.73 2.27 -0.90
N SER A 359 5.07 2.98 0.03
CA SER A 359 4.65 2.47 1.36
C SER A 359 3.32 3.10 1.80
N VAL A 360 2.77 2.65 2.94
CA VAL A 360 1.57 3.26 3.52
C VAL A 360 1.85 4.69 3.97
N GLU A 361 3.02 4.96 4.57
CA GLU A 361 3.43 6.34 4.90
C GLU A 361 3.49 7.20 3.63
N ASP A 362 4.06 6.67 2.54
CA ASP A 362 4.19 7.41 1.29
C ASP A 362 2.83 7.66 0.62
N CYS A 363 1.80 6.83 0.85
CA CYS A 363 0.43 7.14 0.40
C CYS A 363 -0.08 8.49 0.94
N PHE A 364 0.28 8.85 2.16
CA PHE A 364 -0.06 10.16 2.75
C PHE A 364 0.73 11.30 2.07
N TYR A 365 2.04 11.14 1.95
CA TYR A 365 2.92 12.19 1.42
C TYR A 365 2.77 12.41 -0.09
N ILE A 366 2.58 11.33 -0.87
CA ILE A 366 2.40 11.43 -2.31
C ILE A 366 1.09 12.12 -2.68
N ALA A 367 0.06 12.06 -1.83
CA ALA A 367 -1.19 12.80 -2.01
C ALA A 367 -0.95 14.32 -1.91
N ILE A 368 -0.13 14.74 -0.95
CA ILE A 368 0.28 16.14 -0.79
C ILE A 368 1.10 16.60 -1.99
N GLU A 369 2.04 15.78 -2.42
CA GLU A 369 2.86 16.06 -3.61
C GLU A 369 2.00 16.14 -4.89
N ALA A 370 1.08 15.20 -5.08
CA ALA A 370 0.14 15.19 -6.20
C ALA A 370 -0.71 16.46 -6.24
N ALA A 371 -1.22 16.90 -5.08
CA ALA A 371 -2.00 18.13 -4.98
C ALA A 371 -1.20 19.37 -5.36
N ARG A 372 0.05 19.46 -4.89
CA ARG A 372 0.97 20.54 -5.25
C ARG A 372 1.23 20.55 -6.75
N ILE A 373 1.52 19.40 -7.36
CA ILE A 373 1.77 19.29 -8.79
C ILE A 373 0.52 19.66 -9.59
N ALA A 374 -0.64 19.12 -9.21
CA ALA A 374 -1.92 19.38 -9.89
C ALA A 374 -2.21 20.89 -9.94
N ARG A 375 -2.12 21.58 -8.80
CA ARG A 375 -2.33 23.05 -8.73
C ARG A 375 -1.27 23.83 -9.49
N LYS A 376 0.01 23.53 -9.27
CA LYS A 376 1.13 24.28 -9.87
C LYS A 376 1.15 24.17 -11.39
N TYR A 377 0.85 22.99 -11.94
CA TYR A 377 0.96 22.69 -13.37
C TYR A 377 -0.39 22.64 -14.11
N SER A 378 -1.50 22.87 -13.40
CA SER A 378 -2.87 22.86 -13.93
C SER A 378 -3.12 21.65 -14.83
N THR A 379 -3.01 20.46 -14.23
CA THR A 379 -3.03 19.20 -14.97
C THR A 379 -3.64 18.06 -14.15
N PRO A 380 -4.21 17.04 -14.81
CA PRO A 380 -4.54 15.78 -14.16
C PRO A 380 -3.30 15.08 -13.60
N VAL A 381 -3.38 14.62 -12.36
CA VAL A 381 -2.34 13.84 -11.67
C VAL A 381 -2.93 12.52 -11.19
N PHE A 382 -2.39 11.42 -11.70
CA PHE A 382 -2.69 10.08 -11.24
C PHE A 382 -1.85 9.72 -10.03
N ILE A 383 -2.48 9.08 -9.05
CA ILE A 383 -1.81 8.33 -7.99
C ILE A 383 -2.14 6.85 -8.23
N LEU A 384 -1.14 6.07 -8.63
CA LEU A 384 -1.22 4.63 -8.84
C LEU A 384 -0.84 3.90 -7.55
N SER A 385 -1.86 3.55 -6.76
CA SER A 385 -1.71 2.57 -5.68
C SER A 385 -2.13 1.19 -6.20
N ASP A 386 -2.17 0.18 -5.33
CA ASP A 386 -2.57 -1.18 -5.68
C ASP A 386 -3.27 -1.87 -4.48
N THR A 387 -3.95 -2.99 -4.72
CA THR A 387 -4.67 -3.75 -3.68
C THR A 387 -3.76 -4.14 -2.49
N SER A 388 -2.45 -4.34 -2.71
CA SER A 388 -1.52 -4.65 -1.62
C SER A 388 -1.38 -3.45 -0.70
N LEU A 389 -0.99 -2.27 -1.21
CA LEU A 389 -0.86 -1.08 -0.38
C LEU A 389 -2.19 -0.62 0.21
N ALA A 390 -3.28 -0.75 -0.56
CA ALA A 390 -4.62 -0.34 -0.14
C ALA A 390 -5.09 -0.99 1.16
N THR A 391 -4.65 -2.23 1.41
CA THR A 391 -5.11 -3.07 2.52
C THR A 391 -4.02 -3.38 3.54
N ARG A 392 -2.75 -3.18 3.17
CA ARG A 392 -1.59 -3.27 4.06
C ARG A 392 -1.70 -2.23 5.17
N ILE A 393 -1.45 -2.67 6.39
CA ILE A 393 -1.35 -1.83 7.58
C ILE A 393 0.13 -1.71 7.95
N GLU A 394 0.58 -0.47 8.13
CA GLU A 394 1.93 -0.16 8.62
C GLU A 394 1.83 0.82 9.81
N ALA A 395 2.86 0.81 10.65
CA ALA A 395 3.08 1.84 11.67
C ALA A 395 4.18 2.79 11.20
N PHE A 396 3.96 4.09 11.33
CA PHE A 396 4.91 5.13 10.99
C PHE A 396 4.69 6.35 11.90
N ASP A 397 5.67 7.26 12.01
CA ASP A 397 5.46 8.38 12.94
C ASP A 397 4.39 9.33 12.43
N GLU A 398 3.71 9.95 13.37
CA GLU A 398 2.72 10.97 13.09
C GLU A 398 3.33 12.11 12.24
N PRO A 399 2.72 12.42 11.08
CA PRO A 399 3.13 13.56 10.26
C PRO A 399 3.06 14.87 11.05
N ASP A 400 3.92 15.85 10.70
CA ASP A 400 3.84 17.20 11.28
C ASP A 400 2.65 17.97 10.68
N LEU A 401 1.43 17.59 11.07
CA LEU A 401 0.20 18.13 10.49
C LEU A 401 0.17 19.66 10.46
N PRO A 402 0.59 20.41 11.51
CA PRO A 402 0.64 21.87 11.45
C PRO A 402 1.50 22.44 10.33
N LYS A 403 2.57 21.74 9.92
CA LYS A 403 3.44 22.18 8.80
C LYS A 403 2.93 21.74 7.43
N LEU A 404 2.12 20.68 7.39
CA LEU A 404 1.71 20.02 6.13
C LEU A 404 0.31 20.44 5.68
N MET A 405 -0.59 20.72 6.62
CA MET A 405 -1.99 20.99 6.33
C MET A 405 -2.17 22.28 5.53
N GLN A 406 -2.92 22.17 4.43
CA GLN A 406 -3.31 23.26 3.55
C GLN A 406 -4.82 23.53 3.68
N ASN A 407 -5.19 24.81 3.59
CA ASN A 407 -6.59 25.23 3.57
C ASN A 407 -6.85 26.26 2.46
N PRO A 408 -6.67 25.88 1.19
CA PRO A 408 -6.83 26.79 0.07
C PRO A 408 -8.30 27.19 -0.08
N LYS A 409 -8.51 28.46 -0.45
CA LYS A 409 -9.83 29.02 -0.77
C LYS A 409 -9.80 29.54 -2.21
N PRO A 410 -10.94 29.50 -2.94
CA PRO A 410 -11.05 30.14 -4.24
C PRO A 410 -10.71 31.64 -4.13
N ASP A 411 -9.81 32.11 -4.99
CA ASP A 411 -9.49 33.54 -5.11
C ASP A 411 -10.53 34.22 -6.00
N LEU A 412 -11.41 35.01 -5.39
CA LEU A 412 -12.47 35.78 -6.06
C LEU A 412 -12.09 37.25 -6.28
N THR A 413 -10.81 37.61 -6.11
CA THR A 413 -10.34 38.97 -6.32
C THR A 413 -10.62 39.43 -7.76
N PRO A 414 -11.25 40.61 -7.96
CA PRO A 414 -11.55 41.11 -9.31
C PRO A 414 -10.32 41.16 -10.21
N ARG A 415 -10.50 40.90 -11.51
CA ARG A 415 -9.45 40.95 -12.54
C ARG A 415 -9.85 41.95 -13.64
N GLU A 416 -8.88 42.61 -14.24
CA GLU A 416 -9.09 43.52 -15.38
C GLU A 416 -9.54 42.75 -16.64
N THR A 417 -8.56 42.20 -17.37
CA THR A 417 -8.72 41.23 -18.46
C THR A 417 -7.98 39.96 -18.06
N PHE A 418 -8.58 38.78 -18.28
CA PHE A 418 -7.97 37.50 -17.91
C PHE A 418 -7.90 36.54 -19.10
N LYS A 419 -6.69 36.10 -19.44
CA LYS A 419 -6.45 35.02 -20.42
C LYS A 419 -6.31 33.69 -19.68
N PRO A 420 -7.22 32.72 -19.83
CA PRO A 420 -7.11 31.41 -19.20
C PRO A 420 -5.96 30.54 -19.75
N TYR A 421 -5.61 30.69 -21.04
CA TYR A 421 -4.61 29.83 -21.69
C TYR A 421 -3.46 30.64 -22.31
N PRO A 422 -2.72 31.45 -21.53
CA PRO A 422 -1.57 32.19 -22.05
C PRO A 422 -0.52 31.23 -22.61
N ILE A 423 -0.08 31.42 -23.85
CA ILE A 423 0.84 30.47 -24.53
C ILE A 423 2.18 30.31 -23.80
N ASP A 424 2.65 31.38 -23.17
CA ASP A 424 3.97 31.50 -22.54
C ASP A 424 3.98 31.20 -21.04
N GLN A 425 2.82 30.87 -20.45
CA GLN A 425 2.66 30.68 -19.01
C GLN A 425 1.88 29.40 -18.69
N ILE A 426 2.01 28.94 -17.44
CA ILE A 426 1.15 27.85 -16.96
C ILE A 426 -0.26 28.40 -16.77
N THR A 427 -1.25 27.66 -17.28
CA THR A 427 -2.65 28.02 -17.12
C THR A 427 -3.00 28.12 -15.64
N GLN A 428 -3.77 29.15 -15.31
CA GLN A 428 -4.45 29.30 -14.03
C GLN A 428 -5.91 29.60 -14.36
N HIS A 429 -6.83 28.89 -13.73
CA HIS A 429 -8.25 29.17 -13.91
C HIS A 429 -8.73 30.18 -12.87
N VAL A 430 -9.67 31.03 -13.27
CA VAL A 430 -10.39 31.89 -12.32
C VAL A 430 -11.67 31.17 -11.89
N PRO A 431 -11.96 31.07 -10.58
CA PRO A 431 -13.19 30.48 -10.12
C PRO A 431 -14.43 31.25 -10.63
N PRO A 432 -15.50 30.56 -11.04
CA PRO A 432 -16.79 31.19 -11.31
C PRO A 432 -17.25 32.07 -10.14
N GLY A 433 -17.80 33.24 -10.47
CA GLY A 433 -18.14 34.28 -9.48
C GLY A 433 -17.06 35.35 -9.30
N THR A 434 -15.84 35.15 -9.81
CA THR A 434 -14.82 36.19 -9.88
C THR A 434 -15.26 37.31 -10.84
N ARG A 435 -15.23 38.57 -10.40
CA ARG A 435 -15.60 39.72 -11.24
C ARG A 435 -14.50 40.03 -12.27
N ILE A 436 -14.83 39.97 -13.56
CA ILE A 436 -13.95 40.45 -14.63
C ILE A 436 -14.42 41.86 -15.06
N LEU A 437 -13.55 42.86 -14.92
CA LEU A 437 -13.92 44.28 -15.02
C LEU A 437 -14.25 44.71 -16.46
N ASP A 438 -13.62 44.09 -17.46
CA ASP A 438 -13.92 44.34 -18.88
C ASP A 438 -15.14 43.55 -19.41
N GLY A 439 -15.75 42.70 -18.56
CA GLY A 439 -16.92 41.89 -18.89
C GLY A 439 -16.63 40.64 -19.75
N LYS A 440 -15.38 40.34 -20.07
CA LYS A 440 -14.99 39.20 -20.92
C LYS A 440 -14.63 37.99 -20.07
N TYR A 441 -15.60 37.13 -19.82
CA TYR A 441 -15.40 35.93 -19.03
C TYR A 441 -14.69 34.83 -19.83
N PRO A 442 -13.71 34.12 -19.22
CA PRO A 442 -13.04 32.97 -19.84
C PRO A 442 -13.99 31.85 -20.25
N LEU A 443 -13.66 31.17 -21.35
CA LEU A 443 -14.35 29.95 -21.77
C LEU A 443 -13.54 28.70 -21.42
N LEU A 444 -14.25 27.68 -20.93
CA LEU A 444 -13.71 26.35 -20.69
C LEU A 444 -14.16 25.44 -21.85
N ALA A 445 -13.24 25.07 -22.74
CA ALA A 445 -13.56 24.31 -23.95
C ALA A 445 -12.93 22.92 -23.94
N GLY A 446 -13.65 21.93 -24.46
CA GLY A 446 -13.08 20.64 -24.86
C GLY A 446 -12.51 20.65 -26.29
N LEU A 447 -12.83 21.67 -27.07
CA LEU A 447 -12.24 21.93 -28.39
C LEU A 447 -10.85 22.56 -28.24
N GLU A 448 -10.02 22.41 -29.27
CA GLU A 448 -8.80 23.22 -29.38
C GLU A 448 -9.17 24.71 -29.40
N HIS A 449 -8.38 25.54 -28.73
CA HIS A 449 -8.76 26.91 -28.42
C HIS A 449 -7.60 27.90 -28.49
N ASP A 450 -7.95 29.19 -28.62
CA ASP A 450 -7.02 30.31 -28.45
C ASP A 450 -6.76 30.62 -26.97
N GLU A 451 -5.96 31.65 -26.68
CA GLU A 451 -5.61 32.03 -25.31
C GLU A 451 -6.82 32.45 -24.44
N MET A 452 -7.95 32.78 -25.06
CA MET A 452 -9.20 33.17 -24.40
C MET A 452 -10.15 31.97 -24.18
N GLY A 453 -9.82 30.80 -24.75
CA GLY A 453 -10.66 29.61 -24.71
C GLY A 453 -11.66 29.51 -25.87
N HIS A 454 -11.59 30.38 -26.88
CA HIS A 454 -12.47 30.28 -28.05
C HIS A 454 -12.02 29.17 -28.98
N PRO A 455 -12.94 28.33 -29.49
CA PRO A 455 -12.60 27.28 -30.43
C PRO A 455 -11.85 27.80 -31.65
N THR A 456 -10.79 27.07 -32.05
CA THR A 456 -9.98 27.44 -33.22
C THR A 456 -9.58 26.21 -34.04
N GLY A 457 -9.63 26.36 -35.37
CA GLY A 457 -9.09 25.39 -36.33
C GLY A 457 -7.71 25.77 -36.87
N SER A 458 -7.05 26.78 -36.30
CA SER A 458 -5.76 27.28 -36.78
C SER A 458 -4.65 26.26 -36.58
N PRO A 459 -3.96 25.82 -37.67
CA PRO A 459 -2.86 24.86 -37.54
C PRO A 459 -1.72 25.37 -36.65
N LYS A 460 -1.39 26.67 -36.76
CA LYS A 460 -0.33 27.30 -35.97
C LYS A 460 -0.66 27.31 -34.47
N LEU A 461 -1.91 27.64 -34.12
CA LEU A 461 -2.33 27.64 -32.72
C LEU A 461 -2.42 26.22 -32.16
N HIS A 462 -2.93 25.26 -32.93
CA HIS A 462 -2.96 23.86 -32.51
C HIS A 462 -1.56 23.33 -32.16
N MET A 463 -0.56 23.60 -33.01
CA MET A 463 0.83 23.25 -32.71
C MET A 463 1.34 23.92 -31.43
N ALA A 464 1.07 25.22 -31.25
CA ALA A 464 1.52 25.98 -30.09
C ALA A 464 0.88 25.51 -28.78
N MET A 465 -0.45 25.34 -28.75
CA MET A 465 -1.19 24.89 -27.58
C MET A 465 -0.87 23.44 -27.21
N THR A 466 -0.69 22.56 -28.20
CA THR A 466 -0.22 21.19 -27.96
C THR A 466 1.18 21.20 -27.35
N ALA A 467 2.09 22.02 -27.88
CA ALA A 467 3.43 22.18 -27.32
C ALA A 467 3.39 22.75 -25.90
N LYS A 468 2.52 23.73 -25.60
CA LYS A 468 2.31 24.29 -24.26
C LYS A 468 1.92 23.20 -23.26
N ARG A 469 0.88 22.42 -23.55
CA ARG A 469 0.40 21.31 -22.69
C ARG A 469 1.49 20.28 -22.43
N ARG A 470 2.35 19.98 -23.42
CA ARG A 470 3.51 19.07 -23.26
C ARG A 470 4.67 19.71 -22.48
N ASN A 471 5.01 20.97 -22.75
CA ASN A 471 6.17 21.65 -22.18
C ASN A 471 6.03 21.85 -20.66
N LYS A 472 4.81 22.00 -20.14
CA LYS A 472 4.59 22.09 -18.69
C LYS A 472 5.06 20.83 -17.95
N LEU A 473 4.85 19.64 -18.51
CA LEU A 473 5.37 18.39 -17.95
C LEU A 473 6.88 18.25 -18.13
N ARG A 474 7.46 18.76 -19.22
CA ARG A 474 8.93 18.83 -19.34
C ARG A 474 9.56 19.65 -18.22
N LYS A 475 8.98 20.81 -17.93
CA LYS A 475 9.41 21.66 -16.81
C LYS A 475 9.25 20.95 -15.47
N LEU A 476 8.15 20.23 -15.26
CA LEU A 476 8.00 19.38 -14.08
C LEU A 476 9.16 18.37 -13.96
N ALA A 477 9.50 17.66 -15.04
CA ALA A 477 10.58 16.66 -15.04
C ALA A 477 11.96 17.22 -14.64
N GLU A 478 12.20 18.51 -14.90
CA GLU A 478 13.42 19.23 -14.48
C GLU A 478 13.45 19.52 -12.98
N GLU A 479 12.28 19.66 -12.35
CA GLU A 479 12.14 19.92 -10.90
C GLU A 479 12.04 18.64 -10.06
N LEU A 480 11.79 17.49 -10.69
CA LEU A 480 11.65 16.22 -9.99
C LEU A 480 13.01 15.72 -9.46
N PRO A 481 13.08 15.24 -8.20
CA PRO A 481 14.30 14.68 -7.66
C PRO A 481 14.66 13.37 -8.34
N VAL A 482 15.96 13.13 -8.51
CA VAL A 482 16.47 11.81 -8.92
C VAL A 482 16.35 10.86 -7.72
N PRO A 483 15.69 9.70 -7.86
CA PRO A 483 15.60 8.73 -6.77
C PRO A 483 16.98 8.17 -6.40
N GLU A 484 17.17 7.92 -5.10
CA GLU A 484 18.39 7.34 -4.55
C GLU A 484 18.46 5.83 -4.85
N VAL A 485 19.67 5.33 -5.10
CA VAL A 485 19.92 3.89 -5.25
C VAL A 485 20.19 3.33 -3.85
N TYR A 486 19.38 2.35 -3.43
CA TYR A 486 19.65 1.55 -2.25
C TYR A 486 20.69 0.47 -2.55
N GLY A 487 21.60 0.21 -1.61
CA GLY A 487 22.66 -0.78 -1.77
C GLY A 487 23.85 -0.24 -2.56
N ASP A 488 24.41 -1.06 -3.44
CA ASP A 488 25.62 -0.68 -4.17
C ASP A 488 25.30 0.36 -5.26
N GLN A 489 26.08 1.45 -5.31
CA GLN A 489 25.88 2.55 -6.25
C GLN A 489 26.32 2.23 -7.69
N GLU A 490 27.06 1.14 -7.85
CA GLU A 490 27.52 0.55 -9.11
C GLU A 490 27.69 -0.96 -8.90
N GLY A 491 27.53 -1.77 -9.96
CA GLY A 491 27.61 -3.21 -9.78
C GLY A 491 27.15 -4.06 -10.96
N ASP A 492 26.81 -5.31 -10.66
CA ASP A 492 26.42 -6.28 -11.68
C ASP A 492 24.94 -6.17 -12.02
N THR A 493 24.07 -5.94 -11.03
CA THR A 493 22.62 -5.83 -11.23
C THR A 493 22.04 -4.59 -10.54
N LEU A 494 21.17 -3.86 -11.24
CA LEU A 494 20.25 -2.90 -10.66
C LEU A 494 18.82 -3.44 -10.75
N MET A 495 18.15 -3.64 -9.63
CA MET A 495 16.72 -3.94 -9.61
C MET A 495 15.93 -2.64 -9.60
N VAL A 496 14.93 -2.51 -10.47
CA VAL A 496 14.12 -1.29 -10.61
C VAL A 496 12.66 -1.62 -10.34
N GLY A 497 12.05 -0.93 -9.37
CA GLY A 497 10.67 -1.15 -8.97
C GLY A 497 9.85 0.12 -8.90
N TRP A 498 8.56 -0.05 -8.68
CA TRP A 498 7.61 1.02 -8.38
C TRP A 498 6.41 0.44 -7.60
N GLY A 499 5.65 1.30 -6.91
CA GLY A 499 4.50 0.84 -6.12
C GLY A 499 4.86 -0.09 -4.96
N SER A 500 3.97 -1.02 -4.65
CA SER A 500 4.11 -1.97 -3.52
C SER A 500 5.30 -2.92 -3.59
N THR A 501 5.99 -3.01 -4.74
CA THR A 501 7.22 -3.80 -4.91
C THR A 501 8.43 -3.24 -4.16
N TYR A 502 8.34 -2.02 -3.59
CA TYR A 502 9.42 -1.38 -2.82
C TYR A 502 10.07 -2.34 -1.81
N GLY A 503 9.26 -2.83 -0.88
CA GLY A 503 9.71 -3.68 0.21
C GLY A 503 10.40 -4.97 -0.26
N PRO A 504 9.71 -5.84 -1.02
CA PRO A 504 10.30 -7.07 -1.52
C PRO A 504 11.59 -6.88 -2.33
N ILE A 505 11.71 -5.81 -3.12
CA ILE A 505 12.94 -5.51 -3.89
C ILE A 505 14.09 -5.10 -2.97
N HIS A 506 13.83 -4.29 -1.94
CA HIS A 506 14.86 -3.85 -1.00
C HIS A 506 15.35 -5.02 -0.15
N ASP A 507 14.43 -5.86 0.35
CA ASP A 507 14.79 -7.09 1.08
C ASP A 507 15.60 -8.05 0.18
N ALA A 508 15.21 -8.21 -1.09
CA ALA A 508 15.97 -9.03 -2.03
C ALA A 508 17.37 -8.46 -2.31
N ALA A 509 17.50 -7.13 -2.45
CA ALA A 509 18.80 -6.48 -2.65
C ALA A 509 19.69 -6.69 -1.43
N LYS A 510 19.15 -6.50 -0.22
CA LYS A 510 19.85 -6.75 1.03
C LYS A 510 20.35 -8.20 1.11
N MET A 511 19.46 -9.18 0.95
CA MET A 511 19.81 -10.60 1.01
C MET A 511 20.83 -11.00 -0.05
N ALA A 512 20.72 -10.48 -1.27
CA ALA A 512 21.69 -10.73 -2.33
C ALA A 512 23.08 -10.19 -1.97
N ARG A 513 23.18 -8.98 -1.40
CA ARG A 513 24.45 -8.39 -0.94
C ARG A 513 25.08 -9.17 0.21
N GLU A 514 24.27 -9.62 1.17
CA GLU A 514 24.72 -10.49 2.27
C GLU A 514 25.30 -11.82 1.75
N ASN A 515 24.90 -12.25 0.54
CA ASN A 515 25.42 -13.42 -0.15
C ASN A 515 26.50 -13.08 -1.20
N GLY A 516 27.07 -11.87 -1.15
CA GLY A 516 28.23 -11.47 -1.97
C GLY A 516 27.90 -10.91 -3.36
N GLU A 517 26.62 -10.68 -3.68
CA GLU A 517 26.25 -10.00 -4.94
C GLU A 517 26.55 -8.50 -4.89
N LYS A 518 26.96 -7.93 -6.02
CA LYS A 518 27.03 -6.47 -6.22
C LYS A 518 25.72 -5.98 -6.83
N VAL A 519 24.80 -5.50 -6.00
CA VAL A 519 23.44 -5.15 -6.42
C VAL A 519 22.95 -3.85 -5.81
N GLY A 520 22.32 -3.04 -6.65
CA GLY A 520 21.53 -1.88 -6.23
C GLY A 520 20.04 -2.11 -6.43
N ALA A 521 19.22 -1.34 -5.72
CA ALA A 521 17.78 -1.20 -5.95
C ALA A 521 17.42 0.27 -6.18
N LEU A 522 16.59 0.53 -7.18
CA LEU A 522 16.05 1.85 -7.49
C LEU A 522 14.52 1.78 -7.51
N HIS A 523 13.86 2.66 -6.77
CA HIS A 523 12.40 2.70 -6.76
C HIS A 523 11.87 4.04 -7.27
N LEU A 524 10.94 3.98 -8.22
CA LEU A 524 10.41 5.15 -8.90
C LEU A 524 9.05 5.55 -8.31
N ARG A 525 9.00 6.73 -7.68
CA ARG A 525 7.76 7.41 -7.28
C ARG A 525 7.13 8.19 -8.43
N HIS A 526 7.96 8.80 -9.29
CA HIS A 526 7.53 9.57 -10.45
C HIS A 526 7.65 8.75 -11.73
N LEU A 527 6.52 8.34 -12.28
CA LEU A 527 6.46 7.42 -13.42
C LEU A 527 6.27 8.16 -14.74
N HIS A 528 5.52 9.27 -14.71
CA HIS A 528 5.34 10.14 -15.86
C HIS A 528 5.12 11.60 -15.42
N PRO A 529 5.92 12.56 -15.89
CA PRO A 529 7.19 12.35 -16.58
C PRO A 529 8.22 11.67 -15.65
N LEU A 530 9.14 10.90 -16.22
CA LEU A 530 10.28 10.38 -15.45
C LEU A 530 11.24 11.54 -15.07
N PRO A 531 11.87 11.51 -13.89
CA PRO A 531 12.88 12.49 -13.50
C PRO A 531 14.06 12.56 -14.47
N ASN A 532 14.59 13.76 -14.70
CA ASN A 532 15.84 13.93 -15.44
C ASN A 532 17.04 13.47 -14.58
N GLY A 533 18.06 12.86 -15.18
CA GLY A 533 19.27 12.41 -14.47
C GLY A 533 19.33 10.90 -14.23
N LEU A 534 18.22 10.18 -14.41
CA LEU A 534 18.20 8.71 -14.36
C LEU A 534 19.15 8.07 -15.37
N GLU A 535 19.37 8.70 -16.52
CA GLU A 535 20.31 8.27 -17.56
C GLU A 535 21.76 8.14 -17.06
N LYS A 536 22.11 8.79 -15.94
CA LYS A 536 23.44 8.71 -15.32
C LYS A 536 23.61 7.46 -14.45
N ILE A 537 22.52 6.79 -14.08
CA ILE A 537 22.52 5.60 -13.22
C ILE A 537 22.77 4.35 -14.06
N TRP A 538 22.09 4.22 -15.21
CA TRP A 538 22.13 3.03 -16.06
C TRP A 538 23.54 2.53 -16.44
N PRO A 539 24.50 3.42 -16.80
CA PRO A 539 25.85 2.99 -17.18
C PRO A 539 26.64 2.31 -16.05
N LYS A 540 26.29 2.57 -14.79
CA LYS A 540 26.99 2.06 -13.60
C LYS A 540 26.69 0.58 -13.31
N PHE A 541 25.73 -0.01 -14.02
CA PHE A 541 25.34 -1.40 -13.85
C PHE A 541 25.44 -2.19 -15.15
N LYS A 542 25.88 -3.45 -15.03
CA LYS A 542 25.99 -4.37 -16.18
C LYS A 542 24.62 -4.86 -16.66
N ARG A 543 23.65 -5.00 -15.76
CA ARG A 543 22.28 -5.43 -16.03
C ARG A 543 21.29 -4.61 -15.21
N ILE A 544 20.14 -4.30 -15.81
CA ILE A 544 19.04 -3.59 -15.15
C ILE A 544 17.80 -4.47 -15.28
N VAL A 545 17.16 -4.83 -14.16
CA VAL A 545 16.00 -5.71 -14.16
C VAL A 545 14.83 -4.98 -13.52
N THR A 546 13.79 -4.67 -14.30
CA THR A 546 12.53 -4.18 -13.72
C THR A 546 11.80 -5.33 -13.06
N VAL A 547 11.32 -5.13 -11.84
CA VAL A 547 10.56 -6.12 -11.07
C VAL A 547 9.13 -5.59 -10.95
N GLU A 548 8.19 -6.22 -11.65
CA GLU A 548 6.85 -5.67 -11.86
C GLU A 548 5.76 -6.73 -11.76
N MET A 549 4.63 -6.37 -11.14
CA MET A 549 3.44 -7.23 -11.07
C MET A 549 2.52 -6.98 -12.28
N ASN A 550 3.06 -7.13 -13.49
CA ASN A 550 2.33 -7.11 -14.76
C ASN A 550 2.98 -8.08 -15.75
N ASP A 551 2.32 -8.38 -16.87
CA ASP A 551 2.86 -9.29 -17.89
C ASP A 551 3.96 -8.62 -18.72
N GLN A 552 4.84 -9.43 -19.30
CA GLN A 552 5.89 -8.95 -20.21
C GLN A 552 5.34 -8.44 -21.56
N GLY A 553 4.05 -8.56 -21.81
CA GLY A 553 3.40 -8.04 -23.01
C GLY A 553 3.94 -8.67 -24.31
N VAL A 554 3.52 -8.10 -25.44
CA VAL A 554 3.83 -8.63 -26.77
C VAL A 554 5.32 -8.47 -27.15
N TYR A 555 6.03 -7.54 -26.52
CA TYR A 555 7.43 -7.22 -26.83
C TYR A 555 8.43 -7.78 -25.79
N GLY A 556 7.97 -8.57 -24.81
CA GLY A 556 8.83 -9.20 -23.81
C GLY A 556 9.36 -8.25 -22.72
N TYR A 557 8.66 -7.14 -22.46
CA TYR A 557 8.97 -6.17 -21.41
C TYR A 557 7.71 -5.76 -20.64
N GLY A 558 7.84 -5.71 -19.31
CA GLY A 558 6.82 -5.14 -18.43
C GLY A 558 6.52 -3.67 -18.76
N GLN A 559 5.47 -3.13 -18.16
CA GLN A 559 4.99 -1.79 -18.52
C GLN A 559 6.02 -0.69 -18.24
N LEU A 560 6.69 -0.69 -17.08
CA LEU A 560 7.74 0.27 -16.76
C LEU A 560 8.98 0.04 -17.62
N ALA A 561 9.42 -1.20 -17.82
CA ALA A 561 10.55 -1.49 -18.70
C ALA A 561 10.33 -0.94 -20.11
N THR A 562 9.11 -1.08 -20.65
CA THR A 562 8.75 -0.53 -21.95
C THR A 562 8.95 0.99 -21.99
N ILE A 563 8.49 1.71 -20.96
CA ILE A 563 8.66 3.18 -20.87
C ILE A 563 10.13 3.57 -20.75
N LEU A 564 10.90 2.89 -19.89
CA LEU A 564 12.32 3.19 -19.69
C LEU A 564 13.13 2.94 -20.96
N ARG A 565 12.86 1.83 -21.67
CA ARG A 565 13.51 1.52 -22.95
C ARG A 565 13.15 2.54 -24.03
N ALA A 566 11.87 2.94 -24.11
CA ALA A 566 11.43 3.96 -25.06
C ALA A 566 12.10 5.32 -24.83
N ARG A 567 12.34 5.70 -23.56
CA ARG A 567 13.00 6.98 -23.23
C ARG A 567 14.52 6.94 -23.40
N TYR A 568 15.18 5.87 -22.95
CA TYR A 568 16.64 5.84 -22.79
C TYR A 568 17.37 5.00 -23.85
N CYS A 569 16.65 4.19 -24.64
CA CYS A 569 17.24 3.23 -25.57
C CYS A 569 18.27 2.28 -24.91
N GLU A 570 18.10 2.01 -23.61
CA GLU A 570 19.05 1.23 -22.82
C GLU A 570 18.78 -0.27 -23.00
N ALA A 571 19.66 -0.94 -23.74
CA ALA A 571 19.54 -2.36 -24.08
C ALA A 571 19.65 -3.28 -22.86
N LYS A 572 20.35 -2.85 -21.80
CA LYS A 572 20.55 -3.61 -20.55
C LYS A 572 19.29 -3.81 -19.71
N ILE A 573 18.21 -3.06 -20.01
CA ILE A 573 16.93 -3.17 -19.30
C ILE A 573 16.21 -4.46 -19.71
N GLN A 574 15.97 -5.30 -18.71
CA GLN A 574 15.22 -6.55 -18.75
C GLN A 574 14.02 -6.47 -17.80
N SER A 575 13.12 -7.45 -17.88
CA SER A 575 11.96 -7.53 -16.99
C SER A 575 11.90 -8.87 -16.26
N PHE A 576 11.53 -8.81 -14.99
CA PHE A 576 11.05 -9.92 -14.20
C PHE A 576 9.60 -9.62 -13.79
N THR A 577 8.68 -10.33 -14.43
CA THR A 577 7.24 -10.04 -14.44
C THR A 577 6.44 -11.14 -13.74
N LYS A 578 5.33 -10.75 -13.11
CA LYS A 578 4.42 -11.65 -12.39
C LYS A 578 2.95 -11.18 -12.53
N THR A 579 2.04 -12.11 -12.81
CA THR A 579 0.59 -11.84 -13.02
C THR A 579 -0.30 -12.93 -12.43
N ASP A 580 0.06 -13.47 -11.26
CA ASP A 580 -0.72 -14.50 -10.56
C ASP A 580 -1.69 -13.91 -9.52
N GLY A 581 -1.80 -12.58 -9.45
CA GLY A 581 -2.65 -11.88 -8.50
C GLY A 581 -2.11 -11.83 -7.06
N LEU A 582 -0.83 -12.15 -6.84
CA LEU A 582 -0.18 -12.16 -5.52
C LEU A 582 0.99 -11.17 -5.47
N THR A 583 1.31 -10.69 -4.26
CA THR A 583 2.52 -9.87 -4.06
C THR A 583 3.78 -10.67 -4.34
N PHE A 584 4.87 -9.99 -4.70
CA PHE A 584 6.18 -10.65 -4.76
C PHE A 584 6.62 -11.14 -3.39
N ARG A 585 7.08 -12.38 -3.35
CA ARG A 585 7.97 -12.88 -2.29
C ARG A 585 9.40 -12.48 -2.59
N VAL A 586 10.19 -12.26 -1.55
CA VAL A 586 11.61 -11.92 -1.64
C VAL A 586 12.38 -13.02 -2.38
N LYS A 587 12.10 -14.28 -2.04
CA LYS A 587 12.66 -15.47 -2.69
C LYS A 587 12.33 -15.54 -4.18
N GLU A 588 11.12 -15.16 -4.59
CA GLU A 588 10.74 -15.15 -6.01
C GLU A 588 11.59 -14.15 -6.79
N ILE A 589 11.86 -12.98 -6.20
CA ILE A 589 12.74 -11.97 -6.80
C ILE A 589 14.17 -12.52 -6.89
N LEU A 590 14.69 -13.09 -5.81
CA LEU A 590 16.04 -13.67 -5.79
C LEU A 590 16.21 -14.77 -6.84
N ASP A 591 15.31 -15.76 -6.86
CA ASP A 591 15.34 -16.89 -7.79
C ASP A 591 15.16 -16.42 -9.25
N GLY A 592 14.29 -15.43 -9.46
CA GLY A 592 13.97 -14.87 -10.78
C GLY A 592 15.08 -14.01 -11.37
N VAL A 593 15.68 -13.14 -10.56
CA VAL A 593 16.72 -12.18 -10.96
C VAL A 593 18.10 -12.85 -11.02
N PHE A 594 18.42 -13.75 -10.10
CA PHE A 594 19.73 -14.39 -9.95
C PHE A 594 19.67 -15.89 -10.24
N ARG A 595 19.11 -16.24 -11.41
CA ARG A 595 18.92 -17.64 -11.85
C ARG A 595 20.19 -18.49 -11.68
N GLY A 596 20.01 -19.67 -11.07
CA GLY A 596 21.09 -20.64 -10.84
C GLY A 596 21.94 -20.37 -9.59
N ARG A 597 21.62 -19.33 -8.80
CA ARG A 597 22.21 -19.11 -7.48
C ARG A 597 21.21 -19.49 -6.39
N SER A 598 21.73 -20.02 -5.29
CA SER A 598 20.93 -20.39 -4.12
C SER A 598 21.18 -19.37 -3.01
N PHE A 599 20.13 -18.63 -2.65
CA PHE A 599 20.12 -17.77 -1.49
C PHE A 599 19.49 -18.57 -0.35
N ALA A 600 20.32 -19.15 0.53
CA ALA A 600 19.81 -19.93 1.64
C ALA A 600 18.92 -19.03 2.54
N ALA A 601 17.79 -19.56 2.98
CA ALA A 601 16.94 -18.88 3.95
C ALA A 601 17.72 -18.65 5.26
N ARG A 602 17.37 -17.56 5.98
CA ARG A 602 17.98 -17.10 7.24
C ARG A 602 18.62 -18.24 8.04
N HIS A 603 19.95 -18.23 8.14
CA HIS A 603 20.68 -19.17 8.98
C HIS A 603 20.41 -18.81 10.44
N ILE A 604 19.53 -19.54 11.13
CA ILE A 604 19.46 -19.48 12.59
C ILE A 604 20.67 -20.30 13.09
N PRO A 605 21.64 -19.69 13.77
CA PRO A 605 22.77 -20.42 14.32
C PRO A 605 22.26 -21.57 15.20
N ARG A 606 22.77 -22.78 14.97
CA ARG A 606 22.36 -23.98 15.75
C ARG A 606 22.69 -23.87 17.24
N ASP A 607 23.49 -22.90 17.64
CA ASP A 607 23.91 -22.65 19.02
C ASP A 607 23.02 -21.64 19.77
N GLY A 608 21.97 -21.11 19.14
CA GLY A 608 21.06 -20.15 19.78
C GLY A 608 21.72 -18.78 20.04
N THR A 609 22.87 -18.50 19.45
CA THR A 609 23.47 -17.16 19.50
C THR A 609 22.60 -16.18 18.73
N ALA A 610 22.25 -15.07 19.37
CA ALA A 610 21.63 -13.95 18.69
C ALA A 610 22.60 -13.48 17.60
N VAL A 611 22.18 -13.56 16.34
CA VAL A 611 22.90 -12.88 15.25
C VAL A 611 22.75 -11.40 15.55
N VAL A 612 23.79 -10.80 16.15
CA VAL A 612 23.89 -9.35 16.27
C VAL A 612 24.06 -8.84 14.84
N HIS A 613 22.94 -8.51 14.22
CA HIS A 613 22.94 -7.69 13.03
C HIS A 613 23.49 -6.34 13.47
N THR A 614 24.74 -6.05 13.10
CA THR A 614 25.19 -4.67 13.05
C THR A 614 24.26 -3.97 12.08
N ASP A 615 23.40 -3.11 12.60
CA ASP A 615 22.69 -2.10 11.84
C ASP A 615 23.67 -1.48 10.84
N THR A 616 23.56 -1.87 9.59
CA THR A 616 23.62 -0.85 8.56
C THR A 616 22.19 -0.40 8.40
N ALA A 617 21.73 0.45 9.33
CA ALA A 617 20.74 1.46 8.99
C ALA A 617 21.11 1.96 7.59
N PRO A 618 20.17 2.13 6.65
CA PRO A 618 20.52 2.74 5.39
C PRO A 618 21.08 4.13 5.70
N GLU A 619 22.41 4.30 5.69
CA GLU A 619 23.08 5.60 5.76
C GLU A 619 22.75 6.47 4.53
N SER A 620 21.73 6.13 3.73
CA SER A 620 21.49 6.78 2.44
C SER A 620 20.09 6.61 1.84
N VAL A 621 19.05 6.26 2.61
CA VAL A 621 17.67 6.48 2.12
C VAL A 621 17.04 7.53 3.00
N ARG A 622 16.99 8.76 2.48
CA ARG A 622 16.23 9.84 3.12
C ARG A 622 14.82 9.35 3.44
N SER A 623 14.33 9.62 4.65
CA SER A 623 12.93 9.39 4.99
C SER A 623 12.03 9.98 3.90
N THR A 624 10.92 9.33 3.56
CA THR A 624 9.88 9.87 2.64
C THR A 624 9.55 11.35 2.91
N ARG A 625 9.70 11.78 4.17
CA ARG A 625 9.58 13.16 4.69
C ARG A 625 10.55 14.18 4.10
N GLU A 626 11.74 13.75 3.70
CA GLU A 626 12.81 14.60 3.18
C GLU A 626 12.79 14.70 1.65
N VAL A 627 12.03 13.82 0.98
CA VAL A 627 11.84 13.83 -0.48
C VAL A 627 10.74 14.81 -0.89
N VAL A 628 9.79 15.12 0.01
CA VAL A 628 8.75 16.12 -0.22
C VAL A 628 9.24 17.50 0.27
N PRO A 629 9.42 18.50 -0.62
CA PRO A 629 9.83 19.84 -0.20
C PRO A 629 8.83 20.43 0.80
N GLN A 630 9.30 20.77 2.01
CA GLN A 630 8.52 21.52 2.99
C GLN A 630 8.46 22.99 2.58
N GLY A 631 7.26 23.50 2.27
CA GLY A 631 7.02 24.88 1.80
C GLY A 631 7.19 25.00 0.27
N VAL A 632 6.31 25.66 -0.49
CA VAL A 632 5.69 26.97 -0.29
C VAL A 632 4.24 26.96 -0.80
N GLY A 633 3.31 27.49 0.01
CA GLY A 633 2.08 28.21 -0.38
C GLY A 633 1.06 27.54 -1.30
#